data_AF-A0A8F9XMA9-F1
#
_entry.id   AF-A0A8F9XMA9-F1
#
_cell.length_a   1.000
_cell.length_b   1.000
_cell.length_c   1.000
_cell.angle_alpha   90.00
_cell.angle_beta   90.00
_cell.angle_gamma   90.00
#
_symmetry.space_group_name_H-M   'P 1'
#
loop_
_entity.id
_entity.type
_entity.pdbx_description
1 polymer ?
#
loop_
_entity_poly.entity_id
_entity_poly.type
_entity_poly.pdbx_seq_one_letter_code
_entity_poly.pdbx_strand_id
1 'polypeptide(L)'
;MRWFALLVLPVGSSQAAELTMRVALRWGGESLAVPSTEVRTDAGMKLRVTRLAALLSGAVLTKSDGTVVRLDGQFGFIDAESGRLAWTLRGVPAGDYAGLGFQVGVPTAVNHADPGQWPAGHALNPLVDRLHWSWQGGYVFFALEGRWRDGATPDTATERGFSYHVATEARLMRVNFVAAFRVEGATTVTLALNVARVLAVPQWAAAGNESTHSAVGDELAPKLANAFSRGWFWLGAEEASRAANSARVDEAAEAPTAVAGDAKRGKAAGAKPRAFVVPAGFPQPDLPQDNPLTEEGIALGKVLFNDRRLSAGGQQSCASCHAPERGFSDDVARSRGANGGVGERNAMPLLNLAWSPAFAWDGAQPRIRDQARAAMLNPREMAADEHVVLATLNGDAVLRARFAVAFGPGEITADRLGRALEQYLLTLVAADSKFDRAMRGEETLTAEEQRGFELFATEYDPARGRRGGDCFHCHGGALFTDYAYRSNGLERVSGDAGRARVTGREEDRGKFKTPSLRNVALTAPYMHDGRLRTLEDVVAHYDHGVQRGASLDPNLAKHPLAGMQLPSADQAALVAFLRTLTESASVGAGGERRARAAAR
;
A
#
# COMPACT_ATOMS: atom_id res chain seq x y z
N MET A 1 -48.92 -36.02 -47.65
CA MET A 1 -48.23 -34.97 -46.87
C MET A 1 -47.30 -35.64 -45.88
N ARG A 2 -45.98 -35.66 -46.15
CA ARG A 2 -44.95 -36.13 -45.22
C ARG A 2 -44.38 -34.89 -44.52
N TRP A 3 -44.53 -34.82 -43.20
CA TRP A 3 -44.00 -33.74 -42.38
C TRP A 3 -42.55 -34.05 -42.00
N PHE A 4 -41.64 -33.13 -42.31
CA PHE A 4 -40.24 -33.15 -41.87
C PHE A 4 -40.18 -32.77 -40.39
N ALA A 5 -39.59 -33.62 -39.55
CA ALA A 5 -39.20 -33.26 -38.19
C ALA A 5 -37.85 -32.52 -38.25
N LEU A 6 -37.86 -31.24 -37.88
CA LEU A 6 -36.66 -30.43 -37.70
C LEU A 6 -36.03 -30.83 -36.36
N LEU A 7 -34.87 -31.50 -36.41
CA LEU A 7 -34.03 -31.72 -35.24
C LEU A 7 -33.34 -30.39 -34.89
N VAL A 8 -33.77 -29.75 -33.80
CA VAL A 8 -33.02 -28.66 -33.19
C VAL A 8 -31.98 -29.30 -32.27
N LEU A 9 -30.71 -29.28 -32.69
CA LEU A 9 -29.59 -29.65 -31.83
C LEU A 9 -29.37 -28.53 -30.79
N PRO A 10 -29.19 -28.88 -29.50
CA PRO A 10 -28.81 -27.89 -28.50
C PRO A 10 -27.36 -27.46 -28.78
N VAL A 11 -27.17 -26.16 -29.05
CA VAL A 11 -25.84 -25.55 -29.03
C VAL A 11 -25.39 -25.59 -27.58
N GLY A 12 -24.44 -26.48 -27.26
CA GLY A 12 -23.87 -26.58 -25.92
C GLY A 12 -23.27 -25.24 -25.51
N SER A 13 -23.77 -24.65 -24.42
CA SER A 13 -23.13 -23.53 -23.77
C SER A 13 -21.77 -23.99 -23.24
N SER A 14 -20.69 -23.67 -23.95
CA SER A 14 -19.34 -23.89 -23.45
C SER A 14 -19.19 -23.10 -22.14
N GLN A 15 -19.03 -23.80 -21.02
CA GLN A 15 -18.78 -23.15 -19.74
C GLN A 15 -17.48 -22.35 -19.87
N ALA A 16 -17.51 -21.07 -19.48
CA ALA A 16 -16.32 -20.22 -19.49
C ALA A 16 -15.25 -20.83 -18.56
N ALA A 17 -14.06 -21.06 -19.10
CA ALA A 17 -12.92 -21.58 -18.36
C ALA A 17 -12.16 -20.44 -17.65
N GLU A 18 -11.43 -20.80 -16.60
CA GLU A 18 -10.50 -19.93 -15.89
C GLU A 18 -9.07 -20.33 -16.23
N LEU A 19 -8.23 -19.35 -16.56
CA LEU A 19 -6.82 -19.56 -16.87
C LEU A 19 -5.96 -18.78 -15.89
N THR A 20 -5.31 -19.48 -14.97
CA THR A 20 -4.35 -18.89 -14.04
C THR A 20 -2.96 -18.85 -14.66
N MET A 21 -2.39 -17.67 -14.78
CA MET A 21 -1.00 -17.43 -15.14
C MET A 21 -0.16 -17.38 -13.88
N ARG A 22 0.64 -18.41 -13.61
CA ARG A 22 1.58 -18.48 -12.48
C ARG A 22 2.98 -18.09 -12.94
N VAL A 23 3.65 -17.24 -12.17
CA VAL A 23 5.00 -16.74 -12.44
C VAL A 23 6.00 -17.37 -11.48
N ALA A 24 6.98 -18.06 -12.03
CA ALA A 24 8.14 -18.59 -11.31
C ALA A 24 9.33 -17.64 -11.49
N LEU A 25 9.74 -16.96 -10.43
CA LEU A 25 10.94 -16.11 -10.47
C LEU A 25 12.20 -16.97 -10.48
N ARG A 26 13.14 -16.59 -11.35
CA ARG A 26 14.40 -17.32 -11.54
C ARG A 26 15.61 -16.40 -11.49
N TRP A 27 16.71 -16.91 -10.92
CA TRP A 27 18.05 -16.36 -11.09
C TRP A 27 18.88 -17.37 -11.89
N GLY A 28 19.05 -17.13 -13.19
CA GLY A 28 19.62 -18.16 -14.06
C GLY A 28 18.68 -19.37 -14.15
N GLY A 29 19.14 -20.54 -13.73
CA GLY A 29 18.32 -21.77 -13.65
C GLY A 29 17.62 -21.98 -12.30
N GLU A 30 18.01 -21.24 -11.26
CA GLU A 30 17.55 -21.46 -9.89
C GLU A 30 16.31 -20.63 -9.56
N SER A 31 15.54 -21.06 -8.55
CA SER A 31 14.40 -20.28 -8.05
C SER A 31 14.90 -19.06 -7.27
N LEU A 32 14.21 -17.93 -7.42
CA LEU A 32 14.52 -16.69 -6.72
C LEU A 32 13.36 -16.31 -5.78
N ALA A 33 13.62 -16.28 -4.48
CA ALA A 33 12.73 -15.66 -3.50
C ALA A 33 12.91 -14.13 -3.47
N VAL A 34 11.88 -13.39 -3.06
CA VAL A 34 11.94 -11.94 -2.83
C VAL A 34 11.30 -11.63 -1.46
N PRO A 35 12.01 -10.98 -0.52
CA PRO A 35 13.41 -10.58 -0.60
C PRO A 35 14.37 -11.76 -0.81
N SER A 36 15.40 -11.58 -1.64
CA SER A 36 16.33 -12.65 -1.97
C SER A 36 17.45 -12.77 -0.95
N THR A 37 17.99 -13.99 -0.83
CA THR A 37 19.37 -14.16 -0.37
C THR A 37 20.33 -13.47 -1.33
N GLU A 38 21.60 -13.34 -0.93
CA GLU A 38 22.59 -12.80 -1.85
C GLU A 38 22.75 -13.70 -3.08
N VAL A 39 22.66 -13.09 -4.25
CA VAL A 39 22.90 -13.71 -5.55
C VAL A 39 24.10 -13.03 -6.22
N ARG A 40 24.69 -13.70 -7.21
CA ARG A 40 25.85 -13.18 -7.95
C ARG A 40 25.53 -13.03 -9.43
N THR A 41 25.95 -11.90 -10.01
CA THR A 41 25.98 -11.71 -11.46
C THR A 41 27.15 -12.45 -12.09
N ASP A 42 27.10 -12.66 -13.40
CA ASP A 42 28.24 -13.19 -14.18
C ASP A 42 29.50 -12.33 -14.07
N ALA A 43 29.33 -11.01 -13.84
CA ALA A 43 30.42 -10.07 -13.59
C ALA A 43 30.93 -10.07 -12.14
N GLY A 44 30.49 -11.02 -11.30
CA GLY A 44 30.98 -11.20 -9.93
C GLY A 44 30.37 -10.27 -8.87
N MET A 45 29.53 -9.31 -9.27
CA MET A 45 28.80 -8.44 -8.32
C MET A 45 27.83 -9.25 -7.47
N LYS A 46 27.68 -8.85 -6.22
CA LYS A 46 26.77 -9.44 -5.24
C LYS A 46 25.53 -8.56 -5.13
N LEU A 47 24.36 -9.18 -5.14
CA LEU A 47 23.06 -8.51 -5.21
C LEU A 47 22.05 -9.14 -4.24
N ARG A 48 21.09 -8.33 -3.79
CA ARG A 48 19.85 -8.78 -3.17
C ARG A 48 18.68 -8.07 -3.84
N VAL A 49 17.70 -8.82 -4.34
CA VAL A 49 16.44 -8.27 -4.85
C VAL A 49 15.50 -8.15 -3.66
N THR A 50 15.06 -6.93 -3.35
CA THR A 50 14.17 -6.68 -2.21
C THR A 50 12.73 -6.45 -2.65
N ARG A 51 12.50 -6.06 -3.90
CA ARG A 51 11.17 -5.86 -4.48
C ARG A 51 11.17 -6.22 -5.95
N LEU A 52 10.13 -6.94 -6.38
CA LEU A 52 9.78 -7.12 -7.78
C LEU A 52 8.25 -7.11 -7.89
N ALA A 53 7.71 -6.14 -8.60
CA ALA A 53 6.28 -6.06 -8.88
C ALA A 53 6.03 -5.60 -10.31
N ALA A 54 4.95 -6.05 -10.95
CA ALA A 54 4.63 -5.68 -12.32
C ALA A 54 3.13 -5.77 -12.60
N LEU A 55 2.61 -4.80 -13.35
CA LEU A 55 1.23 -4.81 -13.85
C LEU A 55 1.14 -5.66 -15.12
N LEU A 56 0.05 -6.43 -15.23
CA LEU A 56 -0.23 -7.32 -16.34
C LEU A 56 -1.58 -6.96 -16.96
N SER A 57 -1.64 -6.87 -18.29
CA SER A 57 -2.87 -6.55 -19.00
C SER A 57 -2.88 -7.11 -20.42
N GLY A 58 -3.98 -6.89 -21.16
CA GLY A 58 -4.04 -7.12 -22.60
C GLY A 58 -3.75 -8.57 -23.00
N ALA A 59 -4.30 -9.53 -22.26
CA ALA A 59 -4.11 -10.94 -22.55
C ALA A 59 -4.76 -11.33 -23.89
N VAL A 60 -3.98 -12.04 -24.71
CA VAL A 60 -4.37 -12.51 -26.04
C VAL A 60 -3.99 -13.98 -26.16
N LEU A 61 -4.93 -14.82 -26.59
CA LEU A 61 -4.68 -16.23 -26.87
C LEU A 61 -4.89 -16.50 -28.35
N THR A 62 -4.05 -17.33 -28.94
CA THR A 62 -4.21 -17.81 -30.33
C THR A 62 -4.63 -19.26 -30.28
N LYS A 63 -5.83 -19.59 -30.76
CA LYS A 63 -6.32 -20.96 -30.90
C LYS A 63 -5.49 -21.73 -31.92
N SER A 64 -5.49 -23.06 -31.82
CA SER A 64 -4.79 -23.94 -32.75
C SER A 64 -5.26 -23.80 -34.21
N ASP A 65 -6.48 -23.31 -34.43
CA ASP A 65 -7.04 -23.00 -35.75
C ASP A 65 -6.65 -21.59 -36.29
N GLY A 66 -5.85 -20.84 -35.52
CA GLY A 66 -5.43 -19.47 -35.85
C GLY A 66 -6.37 -18.37 -35.36
N THR A 67 -7.54 -18.71 -34.79
CA THR A 67 -8.47 -17.73 -34.23
C THR A 67 -7.85 -17.02 -33.02
N VAL A 68 -7.97 -15.69 -32.97
CA VAL A 68 -7.45 -14.88 -31.85
C VAL A 68 -8.57 -14.58 -30.85
N VAL A 69 -8.33 -14.88 -29.57
CA VAL A 69 -9.19 -14.53 -28.43
C VAL A 69 -8.53 -13.40 -27.66
N ARG A 70 -9.22 -12.26 -27.53
CA ARG A 70 -8.78 -11.11 -26.72
C ARG A 70 -9.57 -11.05 -25.43
N LEU A 71 -8.87 -10.91 -24.31
CA LEU A 71 -9.45 -10.82 -22.96
C LEU A 71 -9.28 -9.40 -22.43
N ASP A 72 -9.78 -8.43 -23.19
CA ASP A 72 -9.64 -7.00 -22.90
C ASP A 72 -10.35 -6.64 -21.59
N GLY A 73 -9.84 -5.61 -20.89
CA GLY A 73 -10.41 -5.13 -19.63
C GLY A 73 -10.09 -5.97 -18.39
N GLN A 74 -9.36 -7.07 -18.54
CA GLN A 74 -8.82 -7.84 -17.42
C GLN A 74 -7.41 -7.36 -17.08
N PHE A 75 -7.20 -7.05 -15.80
CA PHE A 75 -5.93 -6.56 -15.26
C PHE A 75 -5.48 -7.47 -14.13
N GLY A 76 -4.16 -7.65 -14.04
CA GLY A 76 -3.51 -8.36 -12.96
C GLY A 76 -2.25 -7.63 -12.54
N PHE A 77 -1.65 -8.11 -11.46
CA PHE A 77 -0.31 -7.73 -11.10
C PHE A 77 0.36 -8.87 -10.36
N ILE A 78 1.69 -8.85 -10.42
CA ILE A 78 2.54 -9.66 -9.55
C ILE A 78 3.21 -8.75 -8.53
N ASP A 79 3.34 -9.24 -7.30
CA ASP A 79 4.14 -8.65 -6.24
C ASP A 79 4.86 -9.77 -5.50
N ALA A 80 6.15 -9.91 -5.79
CA ALA A 80 6.96 -10.98 -5.26
C ALA A 80 7.20 -10.87 -3.75
N GLU A 81 7.16 -9.65 -3.19
CA GLU A 81 7.37 -9.41 -1.77
C GLU A 81 6.22 -9.98 -0.91
N SER A 82 4.99 -9.90 -1.43
CA SER A 82 3.79 -10.49 -0.80
C SER A 82 3.54 -11.94 -1.21
N GLY A 83 4.31 -12.49 -2.14
CA GLY A 83 4.11 -13.83 -2.71
C GLY A 83 3.01 -13.90 -3.77
N ARG A 84 2.41 -12.77 -4.17
CA ARG A 84 1.41 -12.71 -5.23
C ARG A 84 2.08 -12.88 -6.59
N LEU A 85 2.21 -14.13 -7.02
CA LEU A 85 2.86 -14.51 -8.27
C LEU A 85 1.90 -15.20 -9.25
N ALA A 86 0.60 -14.96 -9.10
CA ALA A 86 -0.41 -15.51 -10.00
C ALA A 86 -1.47 -14.47 -10.38
N TRP A 87 -1.98 -14.58 -11.59
CA TRP A 87 -3.10 -13.80 -12.10
C TRP A 87 -4.06 -14.69 -12.87
N THR A 88 -5.36 -14.64 -12.53
CA THR A 88 -6.39 -15.44 -13.18
C THR A 88 -7.16 -14.62 -14.21
N LEU A 89 -7.19 -15.15 -15.43
CA LEU A 89 -8.03 -14.70 -16.52
C LEU A 89 -9.36 -15.48 -16.49
N ARG A 90 -10.47 -14.76 -16.56
CA ARG A 90 -11.83 -15.33 -16.57
C ARG A 90 -12.43 -15.23 -17.98
N GLY A 91 -13.45 -16.03 -18.26
CA GLY A 91 -14.13 -15.96 -19.56
C GLY A 91 -13.33 -16.56 -20.72
N VAL A 92 -12.36 -17.43 -20.45
CA VAL A 92 -11.54 -18.04 -21.50
C VAL A 92 -12.35 -19.14 -22.18
N PRO A 93 -12.54 -19.13 -23.51
CA PRO A 93 -13.22 -20.23 -24.19
C PRO A 93 -12.46 -21.55 -24.02
N ALA A 94 -13.17 -22.65 -23.76
CA ALA A 94 -12.52 -23.95 -23.77
C ALA A 94 -11.99 -24.28 -25.18
N GLY A 95 -10.85 -24.98 -25.25
CA GLY A 95 -10.28 -25.45 -26.51
C GLY A 95 -8.77 -25.55 -26.52
N ASP A 96 -8.23 -25.85 -27.71
CA ASP A 96 -6.80 -25.97 -27.96
C ASP A 96 -6.22 -24.64 -28.44
N TYR A 97 -5.07 -24.29 -27.88
CA TYR A 97 -4.36 -23.05 -28.11
C TYR A 97 -2.92 -23.33 -28.57
N ALA A 98 -2.41 -22.45 -29.43
CA ALA A 98 -1.05 -22.46 -29.97
C ALA A 98 -0.22 -21.24 -29.53
N GLY A 99 -0.81 -20.29 -28.82
CA GLY A 99 -0.09 -19.15 -28.29
C GLY A 99 -0.81 -18.39 -27.19
N LEU A 100 0.00 -17.73 -26.36
CA LEU A 100 -0.43 -16.85 -25.28
C LEU A 100 0.45 -15.59 -25.31
N GLY A 101 -0.17 -14.42 -25.24
CA GLY A 101 0.51 -13.15 -25.11
C GLY A 101 -0.17 -12.26 -24.08
N PHE A 102 0.60 -11.32 -23.54
CA PHE A 102 0.11 -10.29 -22.62
C PHE A 102 1.04 -9.08 -22.66
N GLN A 103 0.64 -8.03 -21.95
CA GLN A 103 1.41 -6.81 -21.77
C GLN A 103 1.89 -6.69 -20.33
N VAL A 104 3.12 -6.19 -20.16
CA VAL A 104 3.57 -5.69 -18.86
C VAL A 104 3.39 -4.17 -18.89
N GLY A 105 2.55 -3.67 -17.98
CA GLY A 105 2.00 -2.32 -17.99
C GLY A 105 0.52 -2.27 -18.34
N VAL A 106 -0.01 -1.05 -18.46
CA VAL A 106 -1.43 -0.80 -18.76
C VAL A 106 -1.59 0.10 -20.00
N PRO A 107 -2.72 0.00 -20.74
CA PRO A 107 -3.00 0.88 -21.87
C PRO A 107 -3.05 2.36 -21.47
N THR A 108 -2.72 3.26 -22.40
CA THR A 108 -2.75 4.73 -22.23
C THR A 108 -4.00 5.25 -21.51
N ALA A 109 -5.20 4.83 -21.96
CA ALA A 109 -6.45 5.29 -21.37
C ALA A 109 -6.58 4.93 -19.88
N VAL A 110 -6.07 3.75 -19.49
CA VAL A 110 -6.05 3.28 -18.10
C VAL A 110 -4.94 3.97 -17.32
N ASN A 111 -3.79 4.17 -17.95
CA ASN A 111 -2.62 4.79 -17.34
C ASN A 111 -2.93 6.19 -16.78
N HIS A 112 -3.78 6.96 -17.47
CA HIS A 112 -4.12 8.32 -17.11
C HIS A 112 -5.50 8.49 -16.47
N ALA A 113 -6.18 7.39 -16.16
CA ALA A 113 -7.50 7.45 -15.55
C ALA A 113 -7.42 7.64 -14.02
N ASP A 114 -8.52 8.11 -13.41
CA ASP A 114 -8.60 8.29 -11.96
C ASP A 114 -8.38 6.95 -11.24
N PRO A 115 -7.34 6.78 -10.41
CA PRO A 115 -7.13 5.56 -9.65
C PRO A 115 -8.26 5.29 -8.63
N GLY A 116 -9.00 6.33 -8.23
CA GLY A 116 -10.14 6.24 -7.33
C GLY A 116 -11.38 5.57 -7.93
N GLN A 117 -11.39 5.24 -9.22
CA GLN A 117 -12.47 4.48 -9.84
C GLN A 117 -12.40 2.98 -9.52
N TRP A 118 -11.22 2.48 -9.12
CA TRP A 118 -10.97 1.05 -8.94
C TRP A 118 -11.43 0.59 -7.56
N PRO A 119 -12.25 -0.48 -7.47
CA PRO A 119 -12.67 -1.05 -6.18
C PRO A 119 -11.50 -1.45 -5.28
N ALA A 120 -11.72 -1.56 -3.97
CA ALA A 120 -10.69 -1.80 -2.95
C ALA A 120 -9.79 -3.04 -3.19
N GLY A 121 -10.31 -4.09 -3.84
CA GLY A 121 -9.55 -5.31 -4.16
C GLY A 121 -9.07 -5.40 -5.62
N HIS A 122 -9.33 -4.37 -6.43
CA HIS A 122 -9.00 -4.41 -7.85
C HIS A 122 -7.49 -4.30 -8.08
N ALA A 123 -6.97 -4.99 -9.11
CA ALA A 123 -5.54 -5.05 -9.43
C ALA A 123 -4.88 -3.70 -9.80
N LEU A 124 -5.71 -2.68 -10.10
CA LEU A 124 -5.27 -1.32 -10.41
C LEU A 124 -5.57 -0.32 -9.27
N ASN A 125 -6.06 -0.79 -8.13
CA ASN A 125 -6.19 0.08 -6.98
C ASN A 125 -4.79 0.29 -6.38
N PRO A 126 -4.32 1.55 -6.23
CA PRO A 126 -2.97 1.84 -5.69
C PRO A 126 -2.69 1.28 -4.29
N LEU A 127 -3.71 1.05 -3.46
CA LEU A 127 -3.55 0.42 -2.14
C LEU A 127 -3.20 -1.07 -2.26
N VAL A 128 -3.48 -1.68 -3.40
CA VAL A 128 -3.29 -3.10 -3.67
C VAL A 128 -1.99 -3.32 -4.45
N ASP A 129 -1.79 -2.60 -5.56
CA ASP A 129 -0.63 -2.81 -6.44
C ASP A 129 0.66 -2.11 -5.97
N ARG A 130 0.55 -0.97 -5.26
CA ARG A 130 1.66 -0.07 -4.91
C ARG A 130 2.51 0.37 -6.12
N LEU A 131 1.90 0.48 -7.30
CA LEU A 131 2.52 0.76 -8.59
C LEU A 131 1.89 2.00 -9.30
N HIS A 132 1.38 2.99 -8.56
CA HIS A 132 0.79 4.20 -9.14
C HIS A 132 1.47 5.49 -8.65
N TRP A 133 1.88 6.37 -9.57
CA TRP A 133 2.59 7.62 -9.24
C TRP A 133 1.69 8.80 -8.88
N SER A 134 0.38 8.64 -8.91
CA SER A 134 -0.64 9.54 -8.34
C SER A 134 -0.55 11.02 -8.74
N TRP A 135 0.38 11.83 -8.20
CA TRP A 135 0.53 13.25 -8.56
C TRP A 135 1.21 13.49 -9.91
N GLN A 136 2.09 12.59 -10.37
CA GLN A 136 2.62 12.62 -11.75
C GLN A 136 1.62 12.03 -12.75
N GLY A 137 0.59 11.35 -12.24
CA GLY A 137 -0.27 10.45 -13.02
C GLY A 137 0.51 9.22 -13.51
N GLY A 138 -0.21 8.17 -13.92
CA GLY A 138 0.43 7.00 -14.49
C GLY A 138 0.76 5.89 -13.50
N TYR A 139 0.80 4.68 -14.03
CA TYR A 139 1.28 3.50 -13.34
C TYR A 139 2.74 3.21 -13.68
N VAL A 140 3.44 2.67 -12.70
CA VAL A 140 4.69 1.93 -12.84
C VAL A 140 4.36 0.57 -13.45
N PHE A 141 4.88 0.29 -14.64
CA PHE A 141 4.61 -0.97 -15.33
C PHE A 141 5.37 -2.13 -14.67
N PHE A 142 6.60 -1.90 -14.22
CA PHE A 142 7.25 -2.76 -13.24
C PHE A 142 8.20 -1.99 -12.33
N ALA A 143 8.33 -2.47 -11.09
CA ALA A 143 9.30 -2.03 -10.10
C ALA A 143 10.26 -3.17 -9.76
N LEU A 144 11.56 -2.89 -9.80
CA LEU A 144 12.63 -3.81 -9.39
C LEU A 144 13.62 -3.04 -8.52
N GLU A 145 13.69 -3.39 -7.24
CA GLU A 145 14.50 -2.70 -6.25
C GLU A 145 15.39 -3.71 -5.51
N GLY A 146 16.53 -3.23 -5.01
CA GLY A 146 17.45 -4.09 -4.32
C GLY A 146 18.71 -3.40 -3.85
N ARG A 147 19.66 -4.21 -3.41
CA ARG A 147 20.95 -3.74 -2.92
C ARG A 147 22.07 -4.50 -3.61
N TRP A 148 23.21 -3.83 -3.75
CA TRP A 148 24.35 -4.35 -4.49
C TRP A 148 25.67 -3.92 -3.85
N ARG A 149 26.69 -4.75 -4.09
CA ARG A 149 28.08 -4.48 -3.72
C ARG A 149 29.03 -5.02 -4.78
N ASP A 150 30.11 -4.28 -5.00
CA ASP A 150 31.18 -4.70 -5.90
C ASP A 150 31.83 -5.99 -5.37
N GLY A 151 32.02 -6.97 -6.26
CA GLY A 151 32.61 -8.27 -5.93
C GLY A 151 34.08 -8.21 -5.53
N ALA A 152 34.79 -7.12 -5.87
CA ALA A 152 36.20 -6.92 -5.56
C ALA A 152 36.47 -6.19 -4.22
N THR A 153 35.44 -5.63 -3.59
CA THR A 153 35.61 -4.82 -2.38
C THR A 153 35.41 -5.64 -1.10
N PRO A 154 36.18 -5.37 -0.01
CA PRO A 154 36.02 -6.06 1.27
C PRO A 154 34.60 -5.92 1.83
N ASP A 155 34.15 -6.83 2.70
CA ASP A 155 32.82 -6.77 3.36
C ASP A 155 32.57 -5.47 4.17
N THR A 156 33.61 -4.65 4.38
CA THR A 156 33.54 -3.31 4.98
C THR A 156 33.16 -2.20 4.01
N ALA A 157 33.06 -2.48 2.70
CA ALA A 157 32.57 -1.53 1.71
C ALA A 157 31.06 -1.31 1.85
N THR A 158 30.62 -0.08 1.56
CA THR A 158 29.22 0.33 1.74
C THR A 158 28.35 -0.27 0.65
N GLU A 159 27.46 -1.18 1.03
CA GLU A 159 26.38 -1.68 0.18
C GLU A 159 25.54 -0.50 -0.34
N ARG A 160 25.24 -0.50 -1.64
CA ARG A 160 24.46 0.53 -2.31
C ARG A 160 23.08 0.01 -2.70
N GLY A 161 22.11 0.90 -2.82
CA GLY A 161 20.78 0.58 -3.32
C GLY A 161 20.68 0.72 -4.83
N PHE A 162 19.68 0.07 -5.42
CA PHE A 162 19.15 0.40 -6.74
C PHE A 162 17.62 0.39 -6.74
N SER A 163 17.00 1.19 -7.60
CA SER A 163 15.55 1.33 -7.72
C SER A 163 15.15 1.57 -9.18
N TYR A 164 14.56 0.56 -9.82
CA TYR A 164 14.19 0.61 -11.22
C TYR A 164 12.67 0.57 -11.37
N HIS A 165 12.07 1.71 -11.69
CA HIS A 165 10.64 1.83 -11.98
C HIS A 165 10.48 2.17 -13.46
N VAL A 166 10.06 1.18 -14.24
CA VAL A 166 9.80 1.38 -15.67
C VAL A 166 8.32 1.66 -15.87
N ALA A 167 8.03 2.72 -16.61
CA ALA A 167 6.68 3.24 -16.80
C ALA A 167 6.60 4.01 -18.13
N THR A 168 5.48 4.72 -18.31
CA THR A 168 5.10 5.46 -19.53
C THR A 168 4.68 4.56 -20.68
N GLU A 169 3.79 5.08 -21.52
CA GLU A 169 3.23 4.37 -22.68
C GLU A 169 4.32 3.90 -23.66
N ALA A 170 5.40 4.66 -23.79
CA ALA A 170 6.55 4.33 -24.63
C ALA A 170 7.33 3.08 -24.15
N ARG A 171 7.02 2.56 -22.96
CA ARG A 171 7.63 1.39 -22.34
C ARG A 171 6.63 0.28 -22.05
N LEU A 172 5.45 0.31 -22.66
CA LEU A 172 4.51 -0.81 -22.62
C LEU A 172 5.15 -2.03 -23.28
N MET A 173 5.41 -3.07 -22.50
CA MET A 173 6.12 -4.27 -22.97
C MET A 173 5.13 -5.32 -23.44
N ARG A 174 5.50 -6.07 -24.48
CA ARG A 174 4.71 -7.20 -24.98
C ARG A 174 5.48 -8.50 -24.78
N VAL A 175 4.83 -9.49 -24.18
CA VAL A 175 5.36 -10.83 -23.97
C VAL A 175 4.47 -11.79 -24.75
N ASN A 176 5.07 -12.65 -25.58
CA ASN A 176 4.33 -13.60 -26.41
C ASN A 176 5.04 -14.95 -26.39
N PHE A 177 4.25 -16.02 -26.33
CA PHE A 177 4.70 -17.40 -26.40
C PHE A 177 3.99 -18.12 -27.54
N VAL A 178 4.75 -18.94 -28.24
CA VAL A 178 4.22 -19.96 -29.14
C VAL A 178 4.35 -21.29 -28.41
N ALA A 179 3.23 -21.80 -27.92
CA ALA A 179 3.16 -23.02 -27.12
C ALA A 179 1.80 -23.69 -27.30
N ALA A 180 1.80 -25.01 -27.50
CA ALA A 180 0.57 -25.78 -27.56
C ALA A 180 0.07 -26.08 -26.14
N PHE A 181 -1.17 -25.73 -25.84
CA PHE A 181 -1.81 -26.06 -24.57
C PHE A 181 -3.33 -26.15 -24.74
N ARG A 182 -3.98 -26.85 -23.82
CA ARG A 182 -5.44 -26.99 -23.77
C ARG A 182 -5.98 -26.22 -22.59
N VAL A 183 -7.10 -25.54 -22.79
CA VAL A 183 -7.87 -24.92 -21.71
C VAL A 183 -9.18 -25.66 -21.57
N GLU A 184 -9.33 -26.37 -20.45
CA GLU A 184 -10.59 -26.95 -19.99
C GLU A 184 -10.77 -26.64 -18.50
N GLY A 185 -11.96 -26.17 -18.10
CA GLY A 185 -12.25 -25.85 -16.70
C GLY A 185 -11.27 -24.85 -16.09
N ALA A 186 -10.68 -25.18 -14.94
CA ALA A 186 -9.60 -24.40 -14.33
C ALA A 186 -8.24 -24.91 -14.83
N THR A 187 -7.52 -24.07 -15.56
CA THR A 187 -6.21 -24.39 -16.15
C THR A 187 -5.14 -23.45 -15.60
N THR A 188 -3.95 -23.96 -15.30
CA THR A 188 -2.79 -23.15 -14.90
C THR A 188 -1.71 -23.20 -15.97
N VAL A 189 -1.27 -22.03 -16.44
CA VAL A 189 -0.06 -21.86 -17.24
C VAL A 189 1.04 -21.33 -16.33
N THR A 190 2.18 -22.02 -16.31
CA THR A 190 3.35 -21.58 -15.56
C THR A 190 4.37 -20.94 -16.50
N LEU A 191 4.74 -19.70 -16.18
CA LEU A 191 5.75 -18.90 -16.87
C LEU A 191 6.92 -18.65 -15.92
N ALA A 192 8.15 -18.59 -16.44
CA ALA A 192 9.30 -18.12 -15.67
C ALA A 192 9.65 -16.68 -16.03
N LEU A 193 10.11 -15.89 -15.05
CA LEU A 193 10.78 -14.61 -15.25
C LEU A 193 12.22 -14.71 -14.74
N ASN A 194 13.19 -14.66 -15.64
CA ASN A 194 14.62 -14.72 -15.30
C ASN A 194 15.16 -13.32 -14.97
N VAL A 195 15.21 -13.02 -13.68
CA VAL A 195 15.62 -11.72 -13.14
C VAL A 195 17.12 -11.45 -13.40
N ALA A 196 17.95 -12.49 -13.46
CA ALA A 196 19.37 -12.32 -13.79
C ALA A 196 19.57 -11.71 -15.19
N ARG A 197 18.71 -12.06 -16.17
CA ARG A 197 18.75 -11.46 -17.52
C ARG A 197 18.28 -10.01 -17.53
N VAL A 198 17.30 -9.66 -16.71
CA VAL A 198 16.83 -8.28 -16.56
C VAL A 198 17.95 -7.40 -16.00
N LEU A 199 18.61 -7.90 -14.96
CA LEU A 199 19.73 -7.24 -14.30
C LEU A 199 21.08 -7.46 -15.01
N ALA A 200 21.14 -8.08 -16.19
CA ALA A 200 22.38 -8.11 -16.98
C ALA A 200 22.61 -6.78 -17.74
N VAL A 201 21.56 -5.96 -17.87
CA VAL A 201 21.59 -4.68 -18.59
C VAL A 201 22.29 -3.55 -17.85
N PRO A 202 22.14 -3.37 -16.52
CA PRO A 202 22.76 -2.25 -15.84
C PRO A 202 24.27 -2.43 -15.77
N GLN A 203 25.01 -1.44 -16.26
CA GLN A 203 26.42 -1.27 -15.93
C GLN A 203 26.48 -0.41 -14.66
N TRP A 204 26.31 -1.03 -13.50
CA TRP A 204 26.36 -0.38 -12.18
C TRP A 204 27.69 0.32 -11.88
N ALA A 205 28.74 0.02 -12.66
CA ALA A 205 30.03 0.68 -12.60
C ALA A 205 29.98 2.16 -13.05
N ALA A 206 28.95 2.58 -13.79
CA ALA A 206 28.76 3.99 -14.15
C ALA A 206 27.85 4.68 -13.11
N ALA A 207 28.36 5.76 -12.51
CA ALA A 207 27.61 6.56 -11.54
C ALA A 207 26.29 7.05 -12.15
N GLY A 208 25.17 6.87 -11.43
CA GLY A 208 23.83 7.29 -11.85
C GLY A 208 22.97 6.16 -12.44
N ASN A 209 23.49 4.95 -12.64
CA ASN A 209 22.69 3.81 -13.13
C ASN A 209 21.99 3.01 -12.02
N GLU A 210 22.01 3.51 -10.79
CA GLU A 210 21.32 2.91 -9.65
C GLU A 210 19.82 3.21 -9.65
N SER A 211 19.34 4.13 -10.49
CA SER A 211 17.94 4.53 -10.51
C SER A 211 17.42 4.76 -11.92
N THR A 212 16.15 4.45 -12.15
CA THR A 212 15.39 4.92 -13.32
C THR A 212 13.91 5.03 -12.96
N HIS A 213 13.28 6.06 -13.51
CA HIS A 213 11.83 6.33 -13.40
C HIS A 213 11.23 6.69 -14.75
N SER A 214 11.86 6.24 -15.84
CA SER A 214 11.39 6.47 -17.22
C SER A 214 11.22 7.94 -17.59
N ALA A 215 12.06 8.82 -17.05
CA ALA A 215 12.09 10.22 -17.42
C ALA A 215 12.44 10.40 -18.91
N VAL A 216 12.06 11.54 -19.48
CA VAL A 216 12.43 11.91 -20.84
C VAL A 216 13.96 11.97 -20.94
N GLY A 217 14.54 11.29 -21.94
CA GLY A 217 15.99 11.18 -22.13
C GLY A 217 16.67 10.08 -21.31
N ASP A 218 15.93 9.31 -20.51
CA ASP A 218 16.49 8.18 -19.78
C ASP A 218 16.78 6.99 -20.70
N GLU A 219 18.07 6.72 -20.93
CA GLU A 219 18.53 5.59 -21.74
C GLU A 219 18.46 4.22 -21.02
N LEU A 220 18.35 4.20 -19.69
CA LEU A 220 18.32 2.96 -18.92
C LEU A 220 16.93 2.30 -18.99
N ALA A 221 15.86 3.10 -18.87
CA ALA A 221 14.47 2.65 -18.95
C ALA A 221 14.16 1.78 -20.18
N PRO A 222 14.45 2.18 -21.44
CA PRO A 222 14.17 1.34 -22.62
C PRO A 222 14.99 0.04 -22.63
N LYS A 223 16.23 0.07 -22.15
CA LYS A 223 17.09 -1.13 -22.11
C LYS A 223 16.53 -2.14 -21.09
N LEU A 224 16.10 -1.66 -19.92
CA LEU A 224 15.44 -2.46 -18.90
C LEU A 224 14.09 -3.01 -19.37
N ALA A 225 13.23 -2.19 -20.00
CA ALA A 225 11.96 -2.65 -20.55
C ALA A 225 12.15 -3.82 -21.54
N ASN A 226 13.14 -3.68 -22.44
CA ASN A 226 13.47 -4.69 -23.43
C ASN A 226 14.08 -5.96 -22.80
N ALA A 227 14.85 -5.82 -21.72
CA ALA A 227 15.38 -6.96 -20.98
C ALA A 227 14.27 -7.70 -20.21
N PHE A 228 13.38 -6.95 -19.57
CA PHE A 228 12.23 -7.49 -18.85
C PHE A 228 11.31 -8.26 -19.79
N SER A 229 10.97 -7.71 -20.96
CA SER A 229 10.12 -8.40 -21.95
C SER A 229 10.73 -9.70 -22.48
N ARG A 230 12.07 -9.77 -22.63
CA ARG A 230 12.79 -10.99 -23.04
C ARG A 230 13.14 -11.93 -21.88
N GLY A 231 12.88 -11.52 -20.64
CA GLY A 231 13.15 -12.31 -19.44
C GLY A 231 12.14 -13.43 -19.21
N TRP A 232 11.08 -13.51 -20.00
CA TRP A 232 9.98 -14.44 -19.81
C TRP A 232 10.16 -15.75 -20.60
N PHE A 233 9.84 -16.88 -19.97
CA PHE A 233 9.92 -18.22 -20.57
C PHE A 233 8.67 -19.04 -20.27
N TRP A 234 8.28 -19.91 -21.19
CA TRP A 234 7.23 -20.89 -20.97
C TRP A 234 7.77 -22.07 -20.17
N LEU A 235 7.10 -22.49 -19.09
CA LEU A 235 7.46 -23.71 -18.35
C LEU A 235 6.47 -24.84 -18.61
N GLY A 236 5.18 -24.55 -18.73
CA GLY A 236 4.18 -25.59 -18.96
C GLY A 236 2.74 -25.10 -18.76
N ALA A 237 1.79 -25.96 -19.09
CA ALA A 237 0.38 -25.79 -18.78
C ALA A 237 -0.16 -27.09 -18.18
N GLU A 238 -0.99 -26.96 -17.14
CA GLU A 238 -1.55 -28.07 -16.38
C GLU A 238 -3.03 -27.79 -16.11
N GLU A 239 -3.90 -28.76 -16.36
CA GLU A 239 -5.29 -28.70 -15.93
C GLU A 239 -5.39 -29.03 -14.44
N ALA A 240 -6.26 -28.34 -13.71
CA ALA A 240 -6.54 -28.68 -12.32
C ALA A 240 -7.13 -30.09 -12.26
N SER A 241 -6.38 -31.06 -11.72
CA SER A 241 -6.91 -32.41 -11.53
C SER A 241 -8.16 -32.37 -10.65
N ARG A 242 -9.19 -33.17 -10.96
CA ARG A 242 -10.43 -33.27 -10.16
C ARG A 242 -10.19 -33.61 -8.67
N ALA A 243 -9.01 -34.16 -8.33
CA ALA A 243 -8.58 -34.46 -6.97
C ALA A 243 -7.91 -33.27 -6.24
N ALA A 244 -7.45 -32.25 -6.96
CA ALA A 244 -6.79 -31.06 -6.39
C ALA A 244 -7.77 -29.96 -5.95
N ASN A 245 -9.08 -30.17 -6.13
CA ASN A 245 -10.12 -29.24 -5.64
C ASN A 245 -10.18 -29.13 -4.11
N SER A 246 -9.38 -29.91 -3.37
CA SER A 246 -9.19 -29.84 -1.92
C SER A 246 -7.94 -29.04 -1.49
N ALA A 247 -7.08 -28.64 -2.42
CA ALA A 247 -5.90 -27.81 -2.17
C ALA A 247 -6.09 -26.45 -2.85
N ARG A 248 -6.98 -25.62 -2.30
CA ARG A 248 -6.96 -24.18 -2.58
C ARG A 248 -5.58 -23.67 -2.20
N VAL A 249 -4.81 -23.30 -3.22
CA VAL A 249 -3.62 -22.45 -3.11
C VAL A 249 -4.03 -21.23 -2.30
N ASP A 250 -3.19 -20.85 -1.34
CA ASP A 250 -3.33 -19.66 -0.51
C ASP A 250 -3.57 -18.41 -1.36
N GLU A 251 -4.85 -18.12 -1.58
CA GLU A 251 -5.39 -16.89 -2.12
C GLU A 251 -5.57 -15.94 -0.94
N ALA A 252 -4.46 -15.42 -0.43
CA ALA A 252 -4.50 -14.17 0.34
C ALA A 252 -4.61 -13.02 -0.67
N ALA A 253 -5.74 -12.32 -0.62
CA ALA A 253 -6.12 -11.14 -1.41
C ALA A 253 -6.92 -11.38 -2.71
N GLU A 254 -7.89 -12.29 -2.69
CA GLU A 254 -9.27 -11.89 -3.03
C GLU A 254 -10.04 -11.84 -1.70
N ALA A 255 -10.94 -10.86 -1.55
CA ALA A 255 -11.67 -10.54 -0.32
C ALA A 255 -12.12 -11.79 0.45
N PRO A 256 -12.17 -11.77 1.81
CA PRO A 256 -12.69 -12.89 2.57
C PRO A 256 -14.06 -13.25 1.99
N THR A 257 -14.15 -14.45 1.41
CA THR A 257 -15.44 -15.07 1.18
C THR A 257 -16.11 -15.06 2.52
N ALA A 258 -17.20 -14.30 2.61
CA ALA A 258 -18.05 -14.23 3.78
C ALA A 258 -18.22 -15.66 4.27
N VAL A 259 -17.69 -15.96 5.46
CA VAL A 259 -18.19 -17.08 6.22
C VAL A 259 -19.68 -16.80 6.27
N ALA A 260 -20.47 -17.62 5.59
CA ALA A 260 -21.91 -17.67 5.75
C ALA A 260 -22.18 -18.23 7.16
N GLY A 261 -21.82 -17.42 8.14
CA GLY A 261 -22.12 -17.50 9.55
C GLY A 261 -22.71 -16.13 9.87
N ASP A 262 -24.03 -16.07 9.82
CA ASP A 262 -24.85 -14.96 10.30
C ASP A 262 -24.63 -13.57 9.68
N ALA A 263 -24.65 -13.48 8.35
CA ALA A 263 -25.06 -12.25 7.63
C ALA A 263 -26.55 -11.87 7.88
N LYS A 264 -27.14 -12.36 8.97
CA LYS A 264 -28.49 -12.07 9.48
C LYS A 264 -28.45 -11.40 10.87
N ARG A 265 -27.36 -10.73 11.28
CA ARG A 265 -27.49 -9.70 12.34
C ARG A 265 -27.98 -8.41 11.68
N GLY A 266 -29.31 -8.29 11.66
CA GLY A 266 -30.05 -7.24 10.99
C GLY A 266 -29.58 -5.84 11.38
N LYS A 267 -29.73 -4.90 10.43
CA LYS A 267 -29.76 -3.46 10.72
C LYS A 267 -30.45 -3.24 12.07
N ALA A 268 -29.74 -2.69 13.04
CA ALA A 268 -30.39 -2.19 14.25
C ALA A 268 -31.47 -1.22 13.78
N ALA A 269 -32.73 -1.49 14.12
CA ALA A 269 -33.89 -0.78 13.55
C ALA A 269 -33.87 0.74 13.76
N GLY A 270 -32.99 1.24 14.64
CA GLY A 270 -32.79 2.66 14.92
C GLY A 270 -31.54 3.32 14.33
N ALA A 271 -30.59 2.58 13.72
CA ALA A 271 -29.35 3.15 13.21
C ALA A 271 -29.46 3.55 11.72
N LYS A 272 -29.07 4.78 11.39
CA LYS A 272 -29.13 5.31 10.03
C LYS A 272 -27.82 5.04 9.29
N PRO A 273 -27.84 4.35 8.14
CA PRO A 273 -26.63 4.13 7.34
C PRO A 273 -25.98 5.45 6.93
N ARG A 274 -24.66 5.54 7.08
CA ARG A 274 -23.85 6.69 6.65
C ARG A 274 -22.90 6.23 5.55
N ALA A 275 -23.10 6.74 4.33
CA ALA A 275 -22.15 6.48 3.25
C ALA A 275 -20.79 7.13 3.59
N PHE A 276 -19.70 6.38 3.37
CA PHE A 276 -18.36 6.93 3.39
C PHE A 276 -18.13 7.73 2.11
N VAL A 277 -17.59 8.94 2.24
CA VAL A 277 -17.30 9.80 1.09
C VAL A 277 -15.80 9.72 0.82
N VAL A 278 -15.43 9.09 -0.29
CA VAL A 278 -14.04 9.05 -0.76
C VAL A 278 -13.72 10.40 -1.41
N PRO A 279 -12.72 11.15 -0.92
CA PRO A 279 -12.31 12.40 -1.57
C PRO A 279 -11.83 12.14 -3.00
N ALA A 280 -12.00 13.14 -3.88
CA ALA A 280 -11.55 13.03 -5.26
C ALA A 280 -10.03 12.75 -5.34
N GLY A 281 -9.64 11.82 -6.22
CA GLY A 281 -8.25 11.39 -6.40
C GLY A 281 -7.72 10.43 -5.32
N PHE A 282 -8.49 10.12 -4.28
CA PHE A 282 -8.12 9.09 -3.30
C PHE A 282 -8.52 7.70 -3.84
N PRO A 283 -7.73 6.65 -3.57
CA PRO A 283 -8.12 5.29 -3.92
C PRO A 283 -9.36 4.84 -3.12
N GLN A 284 -10.13 3.89 -3.64
CA GLN A 284 -11.22 3.29 -2.88
C GLN A 284 -10.65 2.50 -1.68
N PRO A 285 -11.03 2.82 -0.44
CA PRO A 285 -10.58 2.07 0.74
C PRO A 285 -11.31 0.73 0.88
N ASP A 286 -10.66 -0.24 1.52
CA ASP A 286 -11.30 -1.49 1.95
C ASP A 286 -11.98 -1.30 3.31
N LEU A 287 -13.22 -0.81 3.29
CA LEU A 287 -13.97 -0.58 4.53
C LEU A 287 -14.47 -1.91 5.13
N PRO A 288 -14.48 -2.05 6.47
CA PRO A 288 -14.97 -3.27 7.12
C PRO A 288 -16.43 -3.59 6.76
N GLN A 289 -16.64 -4.68 6.02
CA GLN A 289 -17.97 -5.12 5.60
C GLN A 289 -18.85 -5.52 6.79
N ASP A 290 -18.24 -6.00 7.88
CA ASP A 290 -18.94 -6.44 9.08
C ASP A 290 -19.34 -5.27 9.99
N ASN A 291 -18.82 -4.06 9.78
CA ASN A 291 -19.09 -2.87 10.60
C ASN A 291 -19.43 -1.64 9.74
N PRO A 292 -20.56 -1.68 8.99
CA PRO A 292 -20.96 -0.56 8.14
C PRO A 292 -21.19 0.71 8.98
N LEU A 293 -20.79 1.85 8.43
CA LEU A 293 -20.91 3.14 9.12
C LEU A 293 -22.38 3.53 9.32
N THR A 294 -22.66 4.07 10.50
CA THR A 294 -23.96 4.62 10.89
C THR A 294 -23.79 5.95 11.60
N GLU A 295 -24.77 6.86 11.49
CA GLU A 295 -24.73 8.15 12.20
C GLU A 295 -24.54 7.94 13.71
N GLU A 296 -25.28 7.00 14.29
CA GLU A 296 -25.29 6.73 15.73
C GLU A 296 -24.04 5.99 16.20
N GLY A 297 -23.51 5.05 15.41
CA GLY A 297 -22.25 4.37 15.72
C GLY A 297 -21.05 5.33 15.70
N ILE A 298 -20.99 6.25 14.73
CA ILE A 298 -19.97 7.31 14.66
C ILE A 298 -20.07 8.24 15.87
N ALA A 299 -21.28 8.73 16.19
CA ALA A 299 -21.50 9.62 17.32
C ALA A 299 -21.13 8.94 18.66
N LEU A 300 -21.49 7.67 18.82
CA LEU A 300 -21.11 6.87 19.98
C LEU A 300 -19.59 6.67 20.07
N GLY A 301 -18.94 6.34 18.96
CA GLY A 301 -17.48 6.22 18.89
C GLY A 301 -16.76 7.50 19.32
N LYS A 302 -17.25 8.66 18.89
CA LYS A 302 -16.71 9.96 19.30
C LYS A 302 -16.83 10.18 20.81
N VAL A 303 -17.95 9.79 21.41
CA VAL A 303 -18.14 9.87 22.86
C VAL A 303 -17.13 8.98 23.57
N LEU A 304 -16.99 7.73 23.14
CA LEU A 304 -16.07 6.74 23.72
C LEU A 304 -14.61 7.14 23.56
N PHE A 305 -14.23 7.74 22.43
CA PHE A 305 -12.87 8.24 22.19
C PHE A 305 -12.43 9.28 23.25
N ASN A 306 -13.38 10.00 23.84
CA ASN A 306 -13.16 10.99 24.90
C ASN A 306 -13.50 10.46 26.30
N ASP A 307 -13.91 9.19 26.44
CA ASP A 307 -14.37 8.63 27.71
C ASP A 307 -13.19 8.10 28.53
N ARG A 308 -12.89 8.79 29.64
CA ARG A 308 -11.78 8.41 30.52
C ARG A 308 -12.03 7.11 31.28
N ARG A 309 -13.29 6.64 31.35
CA ARG A 309 -13.64 5.37 31.99
C ARG A 309 -13.05 4.15 31.26
N LEU A 310 -12.51 4.34 30.05
CA LEU A 310 -11.80 3.32 29.29
C LEU A 310 -10.36 3.07 29.78
N SER A 311 -9.87 3.76 30.82
CA SER A 311 -8.54 3.55 31.39
C SER A 311 -8.57 3.16 32.86
N ALA A 312 -7.44 2.65 33.36
CA ALA A 312 -7.21 2.50 34.79
C ALA A 312 -7.54 3.79 35.55
N GLY A 313 -8.32 3.67 36.61
CA GLY A 313 -8.67 4.78 37.52
C GLY A 313 -9.37 5.97 36.88
N GLY A 314 -9.89 5.86 35.65
CA GLY A 314 -10.52 6.99 34.96
C GLY A 314 -9.54 8.11 34.57
N GLN A 315 -8.25 7.82 34.44
CA GLN A 315 -7.21 8.84 34.31
C GLN A 315 -7.01 9.36 32.88
N GLN A 316 -7.34 8.61 31.83
CA GLN A 316 -7.09 9.04 30.45
C GLN A 316 -8.10 8.48 29.46
N SER A 317 -8.21 9.12 28.31
CA SER A 317 -9.01 8.65 27.15
C SER A 317 -8.11 8.53 25.92
N CYS A 318 -8.63 8.04 24.80
CA CYS A 318 -7.90 8.04 23.53
C CYS A 318 -7.45 9.47 23.15
N ALA A 319 -8.33 10.47 23.37
CA ALA A 319 -8.05 11.87 23.11
C ALA A 319 -6.92 12.48 23.95
N SER A 320 -6.52 11.82 25.05
CA SER A 320 -5.42 12.30 25.91
C SER A 320 -4.06 12.20 25.21
N CYS A 321 -3.87 11.21 24.33
CA CYS A 321 -2.64 11.04 23.52
C CYS A 321 -2.87 11.34 22.03
N HIS A 322 -4.13 11.48 21.60
CA HIS A 322 -4.51 11.75 20.21
C HIS A 322 -5.45 12.96 20.16
N ALA A 323 -4.91 14.13 20.48
CA ALA A 323 -5.69 15.35 20.61
C ALA A 323 -6.08 15.92 19.23
N PRO A 324 -7.36 16.25 18.96
CA PRO A 324 -7.78 16.77 17.65
C PRO A 324 -7.02 18.02 17.20
N GLU A 325 -6.72 18.94 18.12
CA GLU A 325 -5.96 20.17 17.87
C GLU A 325 -4.49 19.94 17.51
N ARG A 326 -3.99 18.71 17.68
CA ARG A 326 -2.65 18.25 17.33
C ARG A 326 -2.69 17.23 16.18
N GLY A 327 -3.70 17.29 15.32
CA GLY A 327 -3.84 16.34 14.22
C GLY A 327 -4.07 14.89 14.69
N PHE A 328 -4.69 14.71 15.87
CA PHE A 328 -4.87 13.41 16.52
C PHE A 328 -3.56 12.69 16.85
N SER A 329 -2.52 13.44 17.24
CA SER A 329 -1.29 12.93 17.85
C SER A 329 -1.06 13.54 19.24
N ASP A 330 0.10 13.22 19.81
CA ASP A 330 0.61 13.82 21.05
C ASP A 330 1.67 14.89 20.73
N ASP A 331 2.05 15.72 21.72
CA ASP A 331 3.10 16.75 21.60
C ASP A 331 4.43 16.35 22.28
N VAL A 332 4.54 15.09 22.69
CA VAL A 332 5.73 14.53 23.33
C VAL A 332 6.30 13.36 22.54
N ALA A 333 7.59 13.09 22.73
CA ALA A 333 8.28 12.01 22.02
C ALA A 333 7.66 10.63 22.28
N ARG A 334 7.24 10.37 23.52
CA ARG A 334 6.55 9.15 23.94
C ARG A 334 5.50 9.52 24.98
N SER A 335 4.26 9.11 24.73
CA SER A 335 3.12 9.44 25.59
C SER A 335 3.26 8.85 26.98
N ARG A 336 2.65 9.53 27.97
CA ARG A 336 2.51 9.02 29.33
C ARG A 336 1.18 8.28 29.47
N GLY A 337 1.23 7.08 30.03
CA GLY A 337 0.04 6.28 30.32
C GLY A 337 -0.65 6.62 31.64
N ALA A 338 -1.78 5.95 31.88
CA ALA A 338 -2.72 6.22 32.98
C ALA A 338 -2.05 6.06 34.36
N ASN A 339 -1.07 5.17 34.43
CA ASN A 339 -0.31 4.86 35.64
C ASN A 339 1.02 5.63 35.73
N GLY A 340 1.24 6.63 34.87
CA GLY A 340 2.47 7.42 34.81
C GLY A 340 3.64 6.78 34.05
N GLY A 341 3.47 5.54 33.57
CA GLY A 341 4.43 4.87 32.69
C GLY A 341 4.64 5.62 31.37
N VAL A 342 5.80 5.44 30.73
CA VAL A 342 6.09 6.03 29.42
C VAL A 342 5.98 4.94 28.36
N GLY A 343 5.29 5.26 27.26
CA GLY A 343 5.14 4.41 26.09
C GLY A 343 6.48 4.12 25.39
N GLU A 344 6.45 3.18 24.44
CA GLU A 344 7.67 2.79 23.71
C GLU A 344 7.95 3.67 22.48
N ARG A 345 6.91 4.26 21.91
CA ARG A 345 6.91 4.96 20.62
C ARG A 345 6.12 6.27 20.69
N ASN A 346 6.35 7.15 19.72
CA ASN A 346 5.55 8.33 19.49
C ASN A 346 4.12 7.94 19.06
N ALA A 347 3.11 8.67 19.52
CA ALA A 347 1.72 8.41 19.19
C ALA A 347 1.44 8.78 17.72
N MET A 348 1.10 7.79 16.89
CA MET A 348 0.79 8.03 15.48
C MET A 348 -0.44 8.93 15.32
N PRO A 349 -0.46 9.84 14.33
CA PRO A 349 -1.68 10.54 13.94
C PRO A 349 -2.79 9.57 13.54
N LEU A 350 -4.05 9.88 13.91
CA LEU A 350 -5.22 9.02 13.61
C LEU A 350 -6.07 9.51 12.42
N LEU A 351 -5.48 10.30 11.53
CA LEU A 351 -6.15 10.79 10.32
C LEU A 351 -5.96 9.80 9.16
N ASN A 352 -6.97 9.72 8.29
CA ASN A 352 -7.00 8.90 7.08
C ASN A 352 -6.79 7.40 7.32
N LEU A 353 -7.28 6.88 8.46
CA LEU A 353 -7.14 5.47 8.81
C LEU A 353 -7.95 4.52 7.91
N ALA A 354 -8.97 5.02 7.22
CA ALA A 354 -9.78 4.23 6.29
C ALA A 354 -8.96 3.58 5.16
N TRP A 355 -7.80 4.14 4.82
CA TRP A 355 -6.93 3.63 3.76
C TRP A 355 -5.74 2.81 4.27
N SER A 356 -5.56 2.70 5.58
CA SER A 356 -4.42 1.97 6.15
C SER A 356 -4.73 0.47 6.23
N PRO A 357 -3.91 -0.41 5.61
CA PRO A 357 -4.16 -1.85 5.63
C PRO A 357 -3.81 -2.52 6.96
N ALA A 358 -3.02 -1.86 7.81
CA ALA A 358 -2.59 -2.34 9.13
C ALA A 358 -2.20 -1.17 10.04
N PHE A 359 -2.27 -1.39 11.36
CA PHE A 359 -2.16 -0.37 12.40
C PHE A 359 -0.97 -0.61 13.34
N ALA A 360 -0.61 0.42 14.10
CA ALA A 360 0.69 0.62 14.77
C ALA A 360 1.87 0.88 13.81
N TRP A 361 2.98 1.36 14.38
CA TRP A 361 4.23 1.64 13.67
C TRP A 361 4.86 0.39 13.05
N ASP A 362 4.64 -0.80 13.62
CA ASP A 362 5.15 -2.08 13.12
C ASP A 362 4.09 -2.91 12.39
N GLY A 363 2.85 -2.41 12.30
CA GLY A 363 1.77 -3.11 11.61
C GLY A 363 1.26 -4.35 12.35
N ALA A 364 1.39 -4.38 13.68
CA ALA A 364 0.99 -5.52 14.49
C ALA A 364 -0.53 -5.80 14.48
N GLN A 365 -1.35 -4.79 14.20
CA GLN A 365 -2.80 -4.91 14.31
C GLN A 365 -3.47 -4.83 12.93
N PRO A 366 -4.28 -5.82 12.53
CA PRO A 366 -4.91 -5.85 11.20
C PRO A 366 -6.18 -4.99 11.12
N ARG A 367 -6.81 -4.65 12.25
CA ARG A 367 -8.03 -3.82 12.28
C ARG A 367 -7.88 -2.67 13.28
N ILE A 368 -8.58 -1.57 13.01
CA ILE A 368 -8.61 -0.39 13.90
C ILE A 368 -9.12 -0.78 15.28
N ARG A 369 -10.18 -1.59 15.35
CA ARG A 369 -10.75 -2.05 16.63
C ARG A 369 -9.76 -2.89 17.45
N ASP A 370 -8.87 -3.65 16.80
CA ASP A 370 -7.83 -4.43 17.49
C ASP A 370 -6.74 -3.50 18.04
N GLN A 371 -6.36 -2.47 17.28
CA GLN A 371 -5.45 -1.42 17.75
C GLN A 371 -6.01 -0.63 18.93
N ALA A 372 -7.28 -0.24 18.87
CA ALA A 372 -7.95 0.47 19.95
C ALA A 372 -7.99 -0.37 21.23
N ARG A 373 -8.31 -1.66 21.12
CA ARG A 373 -8.28 -2.60 22.24
C ARG A 373 -6.85 -2.80 22.78
N ALA A 374 -5.85 -2.94 21.90
CA ALA A 374 -4.46 -3.09 22.32
C ALA A 374 -3.97 -1.88 23.14
N ALA A 375 -4.27 -0.65 22.69
CA ALA A 375 -3.95 0.58 23.42
C ALA A 375 -4.69 0.68 24.77
N MET A 376 -5.97 0.27 24.79
CA MET A 376 -6.80 0.24 26.00
C MET A 376 -6.19 -0.68 27.08
N LEU A 377 -5.67 -1.84 26.70
CA LEU A 377 -5.15 -2.85 27.63
C LEU A 377 -3.65 -2.70 27.93
N ASN A 378 -2.90 -1.93 27.14
CA ASN A 378 -1.46 -1.80 27.33
C ASN A 378 -1.16 -1.14 28.69
N PRO A 379 -0.37 -1.79 29.57
CA PRO A 379 -0.06 -1.27 30.90
C PRO A 379 0.76 0.02 30.91
N ARG A 380 1.40 0.39 29.79
CA ARG A 380 2.14 1.65 29.60
C ARG A 380 1.28 2.75 28.96
N GLU A 381 0.08 2.42 28.52
CA GLU A 381 -0.89 3.34 27.93
C GLU A 381 -2.10 3.45 28.87
N MET A 382 -3.28 2.94 28.48
CA MET A 382 -4.51 3.11 29.27
C MET A 382 -4.62 2.13 30.45
N ALA A 383 -3.85 1.04 30.44
CA ALA A 383 -3.75 0.05 31.51
C ALA A 383 -5.11 -0.48 32.03
N ALA A 384 -6.12 -0.52 31.17
CA ALA A 384 -7.47 -0.88 31.57
C ALA A 384 -7.59 -2.37 31.85
N ASP A 385 -8.43 -2.71 32.83
CA ASP A 385 -9.02 -4.03 32.95
C ASP A 385 -10.32 -4.06 32.14
N GLU A 386 -10.39 -4.91 31.10
CA GLU A 386 -11.54 -4.95 30.20
C GLU A 386 -12.84 -5.30 30.92
N HIS A 387 -12.81 -6.18 31.93
CA HIS A 387 -13.99 -6.56 32.68
C HIS A 387 -14.53 -5.38 33.50
N VAL A 388 -13.64 -4.61 34.13
CA VAL A 388 -13.99 -3.40 34.87
C VAL A 388 -14.58 -2.34 33.96
N VAL A 389 -13.96 -2.13 32.78
CA VAL A 389 -14.48 -1.19 31.77
C VAL A 389 -15.90 -1.60 31.36
N LEU A 390 -16.10 -2.85 30.92
CA LEU A 390 -17.40 -3.30 30.43
C LEU A 390 -18.47 -3.28 31.54
N ALA A 391 -18.13 -3.64 32.78
CA ALA A 391 -19.05 -3.53 33.91
C ALA A 391 -19.45 -2.07 34.16
N THR A 392 -18.48 -1.14 34.11
CA THR A 392 -18.71 0.30 34.28
C THR A 392 -19.62 0.86 33.18
N LEU A 393 -19.36 0.51 31.92
CA LEU A 393 -20.17 0.97 30.79
C LEU A 393 -21.59 0.38 30.84
N ASN A 394 -21.74 -0.90 31.21
CA ASN A 394 -23.08 -1.52 31.34
C ASN A 394 -23.88 -0.98 32.51
N GLY A 395 -23.23 -0.44 33.55
CA GLY A 395 -23.90 0.28 34.65
C GLY A 395 -24.47 1.64 34.24
N ASP A 396 -24.07 2.20 33.10
CA ASP A 396 -24.53 3.48 32.60
C ASP A 396 -25.77 3.30 31.69
N ALA A 397 -26.94 3.63 32.22
CA ALA A 397 -28.21 3.50 31.50
C ALA A 397 -28.27 4.34 30.22
N VAL A 398 -27.65 5.53 30.20
CA VAL A 398 -27.62 6.41 29.03
C VAL A 398 -26.73 5.81 27.97
N LEU A 399 -25.57 5.29 28.35
CA LEU A 399 -24.65 4.66 27.42
C LEU A 399 -25.24 3.37 26.84
N ARG A 400 -25.86 2.51 27.66
CA ARG A 400 -26.60 1.33 27.17
C ARG A 400 -27.67 1.69 26.15
N ALA A 401 -28.42 2.77 26.37
CA ALA A 401 -29.41 3.24 25.41
C ALA A 401 -28.76 3.65 24.09
N ARG A 402 -27.63 4.36 24.12
CA ARG A 402 -26.88 4.74 22.89
C ARG A 402 -26.36 3.52 22.13
N PHE A 403 -25.80 2.53 22.83
CA PHE A 403 -25.39 1.26 22.23
C PHE A 403 -26.58 0.50 21.63
N ALA A 404 -27.74 0.50 22.30
CA ALA A 404 -28.94 -0.14 21.80
C ALA A 404 -29.45 0.48 20.50
N VAL A 405 -29.34 1.80 20.35
CA VAL A 405 -29.66 2.49 19.09
C VAL A 405 -28.66 2.11 18.00
N ALA A 406 -27.35 2.15 18.29
CA ALA A 406 -26.30 1.92 17.30
C ALA A 406 -26.18 0.45 16.83
N PHE A 407 -26.31 -0.51 17.75
CA PHE A 407 -26.02 -1.94 17.50
C PHE A 407 -27.16 -2.89 17.89
N GLY A 408 -28.33 -2.35 18.24
CA GLY A 408 -29.46 -3.12 18.73
C GLY A 408 -29.37 -3.42 20.23
N PRO A 409 -30.48 -3.85 20.85
CA PRO A 409 -30.54 -4.11 22.29
C PRO A 409 -29.51 -5.17 22.73
N GLY A 410 -29.16 -5.16 24.01
CA GLY A 410 -28.22 -6.09 24.61
C GLY A 410 -27.13 -5.38 25.42
N GLU A 411 -26.22 -6.17 25.97
CA GLU A 411 -25.07 -5.67 26.73
C GLU A 411 -24.07 -4.92 25.84
N ILE A 412 -23.28 -4.07 26.47
CA ILE A 412 -22.07 -3.49 25.89
C ILE A 412 -20.98 -4.54 26.00
N THR A 413 -20.53 -5.05 24.86
CA THR A 413 -19.43 -6.03 24.76
C THR A 413 -18.17 -5.36 24.23
N ALA A 414 -17.00 -6.02 24.39
CA ALA A 414 -15.74 -5.55 23.81
C ALA A 414 -15.84 -5.35 22.29
N ASP A 415 -16.53 -6.25 21.58
CA ASP A 415 -16.77 -6.12 20.13
C ASP A 415 -17.61 -4.89 19.79
N ARG A 416 -18.71 -4.63 20.51
CA ARG A 416 -19.54 -3.42 20.29
C ARG A 416 -18.76 -2.14 20.59
N LEU A 417 -17.96 -2.13 21.66
CA LEU A 417 -17.08 -1.01 22.01
C LEU A 417 -16.05 -0.73 20.90
N GLY A 418 -15.35 -1.77 20.44
CA GLY A 418 -14.37 -1.68 19.36
C GLY A 418 -14.98 -1.20 18.04
N ARG A 419 -16.18 -1.70 17.69
CA ARG A 419 -16.92 -1.27 16.50
C ARG A 419 -17.32 0.19 16.54
N ALA A 420 -17.77 0.69 17.68
CA ALA A 420 -18.12 2.11 17.85
C ALA A 420 -16.90 3.00 17.62
N LEU A 421 -15.77 2.69 18.27
CA LEU A 421 -14.51 3.42 18.10
C LEU A 421 -14.03 3.37 16.64
N GLU A 422 -14.08 2.20 16.01
CA GLU A 422 -13.71 2.03 14.60
C GLU A 422 -14.55 2.89 13.67
N GLN A 423 -15.89 2.97 13.86
CA GLN A 423 -16.73 3.84 13.03
C GLN A 423 -16.32 5.31 13.14
N TYR A 424 -16.02 5.81 14.35
CA TYR A 424 -15.54 7.19 14.51
C TYR A 424 -14.17 7.41 13.86
N LEU A 425 -13.21 6.52 14.12
CA LEU A 425 -11.84 6.63 13.62
C LEU A 425 -11.77 6.57 12.09
N LEU A 426 -12.61 5.77 11.44
CA LEU A 426 -12.72 5.75 9.97
C LEU A 426 -13.17 7.09 9.39
N THR A 427 -13.93 7.90 10.14
CA THR A 427 -14.43 9.20 9.65
C THR A 427 -13.45 10.36 9.81
N LEU A 428 -12.30 10.13 10.44
CA LEU A 428 -11.25 11.13 10.58
C LEU A 428 -10.48 11.28 9.27
N VAL A 429 -11.03 12.03 8.31
CA VAL A 429 -10.48 12.22 6.97
C VAL A 429 -9.91 13.63 6.82
N ALA A 430 -8.68 13.72 6.31
CA ALA A 430 -8.02 14.97 5.90
C ALA A 430 -7.72 14.93 4.40
N ALA A 431 -8.36 15.80 3.62
CA ALA A 431 -8.32 15.86 2.15
C ALA A 431 -8.58 17.27 1.56
N ASP A 432 -8.58 18.33 2.38
CA ASP A 432 -8.86 19.71 1.99
C ASP A 432 -7.74 20.68 2.41
N SER A 433 -6.49 20.23 2.39
CA SER A 433 -5.31 21.06 2.68
C SER A 433 -5.08 22.11 1.59
N LYS A 434 -4.14 23.05 1.82
CA LYS A 434 -3.77 24.03 0.79
C LYS A 434 -3.29 23.35 -0.49
N PHE A 435 -2.53 22.27 -0.36
CA PHE A 435 -2.10 21.47 -1.51
C PHE A 435 -3.30 20.90 -2.27
N ASP A 436 -4.27 20.32 -1.56
CA ASP A 436 -5.45 19.72 -2.20
C ASP A 436 -6.28 20.79 -2.96
N ARG A 437 -6.46 21.97 -2.36
CA ARG A 437 -7.12 23.11 -3.02
C ARG A 437 -6.34 23.58 -4.25
N ALA A 438 -5.02 23.63 -4.17
CA ALA A 438 -4.18 23.99 -5.30
C ALA A 438 -4.27 22.99 -6.47
N MET A 439 -4.29 21.68 -6.17
CA MET A 439 -4.49 20.65 -7.18
C MET A 439 -5.87 20.70 -7.85
N ARG A 440 -6.87 21.28 -7.18
CA ARG A 440 -8.20 21.55 -7.75
C ARG A 440 -8.31 22.93 -8.43
N GLY A 441 -7.26 23.74 -8.42
CA GLY A 441 -7.27 25.11 -8.95
C GLY A 441 -8.05 26.11 -8.10
N GLU A 442 -8.33 25.79 -6.83
CA GLU A 442 -9.06 26.65 -5.88
C GLU A 442 -8.14 27.61 -5.12
N GLU A 443 -6.85 27.30 -5.08
CA GLU A 443 -5.80 28.11 -4.44
C GLU A 443 -4.49 27.98 -5.26
N THR A 444 -3.50 28.83 -4.98
CA THR A 444 -2.20 28.77 -5.66
C THR A 444 -1.10 28.56 -4.62
N LEU A 445 -0.17 27.64 -4.92
CA LEU A 445 1.05 27.50 -4.14
C LEU A 445 1.95 28.72 -4.35
N THR A 446 2.64 29.17 -3.30
CA THR A 446 3.71 30.16 -3.46
C THR A 446 4.84 29.55 -4.30
N ALA A 447 5.74 30.39 -4.83
CA ALA A 447 6.90 29.89 -5.57
C ALA A 447 7.77 28.94 -4.74
N GLU A 448 7.89 29.19 -3.42
CA GLU A 448 8.64 28.33 -2.50
C GLU A 448 7.92 26.99 -2.26
N GLU A 449 6.60 27.00 -2.05
CA GLU A 449 5.80 25.78 -1.88
C GLU A 449 5.79 24.93 -3.16
N GLN A 450 5.67 25.56 -4.32
CA GLN A 450 5.75 24.91 -5.63
C GLN A 450 7.13 24.29 -5.86
N ARG A 451 8.21 25.03 -5.54
CA ARG A 451 9.58 24.48 -5.56
C ARG A 451 9.72 23.28 -4.63
N GLY A 452 9.14 23.34 -3.44
CA GLY A 452 9.13 22.23 -2.49
C GLY A 452 8.41 20.99 -3.03
N PHE A 453 7.26 21.17 -3.67
CA PHE A 453 6.54 20.08 -4.33
C PHE A 453 7.37 19.45 -5.46
N GLU A 454 7.99 20.28 -6.30
CA GLU A 454 8.88 19.81 -7.37
C GLU A 454 10.05 18.99 -6.82
N LEU A 455 10.71 19.47 -5.77
CA LEU A 455 11.77 18.73 -5.09
C LEU A 455 11.25 17.40 -4.54
N PHE A 456 10.13 17.42 -3.82
CA PHE A 456 9.53 16.23 -3.23
C PHE A 456 9.24 15.14 -4.28
N ALA A 457 8.67 15.55 -5.43
CA ALA A 457 8.25 14.69 -6.53
C ALA A 457 9.35 14.42 -7.59
N THR A 458 10.58 14.88 -7.37
CA THR A 458 11.70 14.69 -8.30
C THR A 458 12.77 13.81 -7.69
N GLU A 459 13.36 12.94 -8.51
CA GLU A 459 14.49 12.11 -8.12
C GLU A 459 15.74 12.93 -7.77
N TYR A 460 16.52 12.36 -6.85
CA TYR A 460 17.92 12.75 -6.71
C TYR A 460 18.77 11.99 -7.75
N ASP A 461 19.00 12.62 -8.92
CA ASP A 461 19.83 12.06 -9.99
C ASP A 461 20.73 13.14 -10.62
N PRO A 462 21.79 13.55 -9.91
CA PRO A 462 22.68 14.61 -10.38
C PRO A 462 23.42 14.22 -11.67
N ALA A 463 23.59 12.93 -11.97
CA ALA A 463 24.22 12.47 -13.20
C ALA A 463 23.41 12.85 -14.45
N ARG A 464 22.08 12.95 -14.31
CA ARG A 464 21.16 13.43 -15.36
C ARG A 464 20.68 14.86 -15.14
N GLY A 465 21.36 15.62 -14.28
CA GLY A 465 21.05 17.02 -14.00
C GLY A 465 19.81 17.25 -13.13
N ARG A 466 19.28 16.21 -12.47
CA ARG A 466 18.11 16.31 -11.58
C ARG A 466 18.57 16.36 -10.12
N ARG A 467 18.04 17.32 -9.36
CA ARG A 467 18.36 17.53 -7.94
C ARG A 467 17.08 17.67 -7.13
N GLY A 468 16.28 16.61 -7.07
CA GLY A 468 15.12 16.50 -6.19
C GLY A 468 15.45 15.84 -4.85
N GLY A 469 14.43 15.64 -4.03
CA GLY A 469 14.50 15.05 -2.69
C GLY A 469 14.06 13.58 -2.62
N ASP A 470 13.58 13.00 -3.72
CA ASP A 470 13.32 11.55 -3.85
C ASP A 470 12.29 10.99 -2.83
N CYS A 471 11.52 11.87 -2.19
CA CYS A 471 10.64 11.56 -1.05
C CYS A 471 9.46 10.66 -1.46
N PHE A 472 9.04 10.85 -2.70
CA PHE A 472 7.84 10.32 -3.32
C PHE A 472 7.83 8.79 -3.46
N HIS A 473 8.98 8.13 -3.35
CA HIS A 473 9.11 6.67 -3.35
C HIS A 473 8.41 5.98 -2.20
N CYS A 474 8.41 6.62 -1.04
CA CYS A 474 7.77 6.10 0.16
C CYS A 474 6.53 6.93 0.49
N HIS A 475 6.62 8.26 0.33
CA HIS A 475 5.52 9.17 0.55
C HIS A 475 4.73 9.43 -0.75
N GLY A 476 4.32 8.29 -1.33
CA GLY A 476 3.48 8.06 -2.51
C GLY A 476 2.05 8.58 -2.41
N GLY A 477 1.39 8.80 -3.55
CA GLY A 477 -0.07 8.78 -3.56
C GLY A 477 -0.77 10.05 -3.10
N ALA A 478 -2.09 10.01 -3.23
CA ALA A 478 -2.98 11.02 -2.63
C ALA A 478 -2.85 11.07 -1.10
N LEU A 479 -2.33 10.03 -0.45
CA LEU A 479 -2.19 9.95 1.01
C LEU A 479 -0.77 10.27 1.51
N PHE A 480 0.19 10.52 0.61
CA PHE A 480 1.61 10.72 0.95
C PHE A 480 2.19 9.58 1.78
N THR A 481 1.83 8.34 1.42
CA THR A 481 2.33 7.09 1.99
C THR A 481 2.04 5.92 1.05
N ASP A 482 2.95 4.95 1.05
CA ASP A 482 2.78 3.64 0.42
C ASP A 482 2.33 2.54 1.40
N TYR A 483 2.17 2.89 2.69
CA TYR A 483 1.91 2.00 3.82
C TYR A 483 2.88 0.81 3.97
N ALA A 484 4.02 0.84 3.28
CA ALA A 484 5.06 -0.19 3.38
C ALA A 484 5.84 -0.04 4.68
N TYR A 485 6.67 -1.04 4.99
CA TYR A 485 7.56 -1.02 6.15
C TYR A 485 8.98 -0.77 5.67
N ARG A 486 9.59 0.33 6.12
CA ARG A 486 10.90 0.77 5.63
C ARG A 486 11.79 1.19 6.79
N SER A 487 13.10 1.03 6.61
CA SER A 487 14.10 1.64 7.48
C SER A 487 14.57 2.92 6.82
N ASN A 488 14.41 4.04 7.51
CA ASN A 488 14.85 5.36 7.04
C ASN A 488 16.26 5.74 7.54
N GLY A 489 16.99 4.79 8.14
CA GLY A 489 18.36 5.01 8.59
C GLY A 489 18.51 5.94 9.79
N LEU A 490 17.52 6.06 10.68
CA LEU A 490 17.69 6.79 11.95
C LEU A 490 18.84 6.23 12.81
N GLU A 491 19.06 4.93 12.74
CA GLU A 491 20.13 4.22 13.43
C GLU A 491 20.71 3.17 12.48
N ARG A 492 22.02 2.93 12.58
CA ARG A 492 22.67 1.85 11.82
C ARG A 492 22.13 0.47 12.19
N VAL A 493 21.88 0.25 13.48
CA VAL A 493 21.22 -0.94 14.04
C VAL A 493 20.19 -0.44 15.03
N SER A 494 18.91 -0.66 14.75
CA SER A 494 17.87 -0.12 15.62
C SER A 494 17.79 -0.88 16.95
N GLY A 495 17.69 -0.15 18.05
CA GLY A 495 17.35 -0.71 19.36
C GLY A 495 15.93 -1.27 19.42
N ASP A 496 15.00 -0.66 18.67
CA ASP A 496 13.64 -1.16 18.48
C ASP A 496 13.59 -2.08 17.25
N ALA A 497 13.23 -3.34 17.46
CA ALA A 497 13.12 -4.31 16.37
C ALA A 497 12.04 -3.93 15.33
N GLY A 498 11.08 -3.06 15.64
CA GLY A 498 10.07 -2.60 14.67
C GLY A 498 9.25 -3.75 14.10
N ARG A 499 9.10 -3.78 12.77
CA ARG A 499 8.37 -4.84 12.03
C ARG A 499 8.85 -6.26 12.33
N ALA A 500 10.13 -6.45 12.65
CA ALA A 500 10.66 -7.77 13.02
C ALA A 500 9.97 -8.37 14.27
N ARG A 501 9.37 -7.56 15.15
CA ARG A 501 8.56 -8.07 16.27
C ARG A 501 7.31 -8.82 15.80
N VAL A 502 6.79 -8.44 14.63
CA VAL A 502 5.59 -9.03 14.02
C VAL A 502 5.97 -10.20 13.11
N THR A 503 7.06 -10.07 12.35
CA THR A 503 7.41 -11.05 11.31
C THR A 503 8.43 -12.10 11.74
N GLY A 504 9.18 -11.86 12.82
CA GLY A 504 10.29 -12.72 13.27
C GLY A 504 11.52 -12.70 12.34
N ARG A 505 11.52 -11.83 11.32
CA ARG A 505 12.54 -11.77 10.27
C ARG A 505 13.57 -10.68 10.55
N GLU A 506 14.86 -11.02 10.51
CA GLU A 506 15.95 -10.07 10.81
C GLU A 506 16.05 -8.96 9.75
N GLU A 507 15.71 -9.25 8.49
CA GLU A 507 15.65 -8.26 7.43
C GLU A 507 14.60 -7.17 7.66
N ASP A 508 13.63 -7.40 8.55
CA ASP A 508 12.60 -6.43 8.95
C ASP A 508 12.99 -5.61 10.19
N ARG A 509 14.19 -5.82 10.74
CA ARG A 509 14.64 -5.14 11.95
C ARG A 509 14.77 -3.63 11.72
N GLY A 510 14.11 -2.86 12.56
CA GLY A 510 14.11 -1.40 12.50
C GLY A 510 13.32 -0.82 11.33
N LYS A 511 12.52 -1.65 10.63
CA LYS A 511 11.54 -1.15 9.67
C LYS A 511 10.27 -0.74 10.38
N PHE A 512 9.70 0.39 9.94
CA PHE A 512 8.43 0.92 10.44
C PHE A 512 7.54 1.32 9.27
N LYS A 513 6.24 1.32 9.51
CA LYS A 513 5.24 1.76 8.54
C LYS A 513 5.53 3.19 8.11
N THR A 514 5.57 3.43 6.80
CA THR A 514 5.61 4.78 6.23
C THR A 514 4.34 5.54 6.65
N PRO A 515 4.42 6.60 7.49
CA PRO A 515 3.22 7.36 7.86
C PRO A 515 2.77 8.24 6.70
N SER A 516 1.46 8.54 6.66
CA SER A 516 0.93 9.61 5.80
C SER A 516 1.52 10.95 6.24
N LEU A 517 1.91 11.79 5.28
CA LEU A 517 2.38 13.16 5.56
C LEU A 517 1.25 14.20 5.63
N ARG A 518 -0.01 13.80 5.44
CA ARG A 518 -1.15 14.70 5.65
C ARG A 518 -1.20 15.15 7.11
N ASN A 519 -1.35 16.46 7.32
CA ASN A 519 -1.27 17.14 8.62
C ASN A 519 0.06 16.98 9.37
N VAL A 520 1.16 16.61 8.69
CA VAL A 520 2.46 16.38 9.35
C VAL A 520 2.95 17.59 10.14
N ALA A 521 2.64 18.82 9.72
CA ALA A 521 3.07 20.02 10.45
C ALA A 521 2.41 20.20 11.83
N LEU A 522 1.37 19.41 12.15
CA LEU A 522 0.68 19.45 13.44
C LEU A 522 1.14 18.36 14.41
N THR A 523 1.98 17.43 13.96
CA THR A 523 2.21 16.14 14.65
C THR A 523 3.65 15.97 15.11
N ALA A 524 4.32 17.07 15.45
CA ALA A 524 5.63 17.02 16.08
C ALA A 524 5.50 16.44 17.50
N PRO A 525 6.55 15.75 18.02
CA PRO A 525 7.80 15.43 17.35
C PRO A 525 7.69 14.21 16.42
N TYR A 526 8.70 14.02 15.57
CA TYR A 526 8.66 13.10 14.43
C TYR A 526 9.43 11.81 14.65
N MET A 527 9.17 10.85 13.77
CA MET A 527 9.66 9.47 13.76
C MET A 527 8.98 8.58 14.80
N HIS A 528 9.20 7.26 14.69
CA HIS A 528 8.58 6.27 15.56
C HIS A 528 8.90 6.46 17.05
N ASP A 529 9.96 7.19 17.40
CA ASP A 529 10.38 7.44 18.77
C ASP A 529 10.41 8.92 19.17
N GLY A 530 9.97 9.81 18.27
CA GLY A 530 9.83 11.24 18.55
C GLY A 530 11.14 12.00 18.73
N ARG A 531 12.28 11.50 18.21
CA ARG A 531 13.60 12.13 18.45
C ARG A 531 13.84 13.43 17.68
N LEU A 532 13.14 13.64 16.56
CA LEU A 532 13.28 14.84 15.73
C LEU A 532 12.18 15.84 16.07
N ARG A 533 12.52 17.10 16.33
CA ARG A 533 11.56 18.06 16.91
C ARG A 533 10.85 18.90 15.86
N THR A 534 11.50 19.14 14.72
CA THR A 534 10.99 20.05 13.68
C THR A 534 11.00 19.38 12.31
N LEU A 535 10.26 19.93 11.35
CA LEU A 535 10.30 19.44 9.96
C LEU A 535 11.68 19.70 9.34
N GLU A 536 12.36 20.73 9.79
CA GLU A 536 13.73 21.07 9.45
C GLU A 536 14.69 19.95 9.91
N ASP A 537 14.52 19.42 11.13
CA ASP A 537 15.29 18.25 11.61
C ASP A 537 15.02 17.01 10.74
N VAL A 538 13.77 16.83 10.30
CA VAL A 538 13.39 15.71 9.41
C VAL A 538 14.05 15.84 8.04
N VAL A 539 13.98 17.02 7.42
CA VAL A 539 14.62 17.28 6.12
C VAL A 539 16.14 17.14 6.23
N ALA A 540 16.75 17.64 7.30
CA ALA A 540 18.18 17.48 7.56
C ALA A 540 18.58 15.99 7.71
N HIS A 541 17.76 15.19 8.39
CA HIS A 541 17.98 13.74 8.49
C HIS A 541 18.04 13.08 7.11
N TYR A 542 17.07 13.34 6.24
CA TYR A 542 17.07 12.75 4.90
C TYR A 542 18.13 13.34 3.99
N ASP A 543 18.51 14.61 4.17
CA ASP A 543 19.56 15.25 3.40
C ASP A 543 20.95 14.68 3.71
N HIS A 544 21.32 14.49 4.98
CA HIS A 544 22.67 14.06 5.36
C HIS A 544 22.78 13.21 6.65
N GLY A 545 21.67 12.94 7.35
CA GLY A 545 21.66 12.16 8.61
C GLY A 545 21.48 10.65 8.48
N VAL A 546 21.10 10.16 7.28
CA VAL A 546 20.80 8.74 7.03
C VAL A 546 22.00 7.82 7.33
N GLN A 547 21.82 6.92 8.29
CA GLN A 547 22.81 5.91 8.67
C GLN A 547 22.70 4.66 7.78
N ARG A 548 23.85 4.14 7.32
CA ARG A 548 23.94 2.94 6.48
C ARG A 548 23.91 1.66 7.32
N GLY A 549 22.76 0.97 7.29
CA GLY A 549 22.52 -0.30 7.98
C GLY A 549 21.99 -1.39 7.04
N ALA A 550 22.01 -2.64 7.52
CA ALA A 550 21.60 -3.82 6.74
C ALA A 550 20.09 -3.86 6.42
N SER A 551 19.26 -3.05 7.06
CA SER A 551 17.83 -2.95 6.74
C SER A 551 17.45 -1.67 5.98
N LEU A 552 18.43 -0.78 5.70
CA LEU A 552 18.18 0.50 5.03
C LEU A 552 17.47 0.28 3.69
N ASP A 553 16.46 1.12 3.45
CA ASP A 553 15.69 1.09 2.21
C ASP A 553 16.57 1.33 0.98
N PRO A 554 16.44 0.54 -0.11
CA PRO A 554 17.16 0.75 -1.35
C PRO A 554 17.07 2.17 -1.93
N ASN A 555 15.93 2.83 -1.78
CA ASN A 555 15.72 4.18 -2.32
C ASN A 555 16.54 5.24 -1.57
N LEU A 556 16.89 5.00 -0.30
CA LEU A 556 17.85 5.82 0.44
C LEU A 556 19.28 5.33 0.23
N ALA A 557 19.45 4.01 0.12
CA ALA A 557 20.75 3.40 -0.05
C ALA A 557 21.41 3.72 -1.41
N LYS A 558 20.65 4.18 -2.41
CA LYS A 558 21.21 4.61 -3.70
C LYS A 558 21.91 5.98 -3.65
N HIS A 559 21.53 6.85 -2.69
CA HIS A 559 22.10 8.21 -2.54
C HIS A 559 23.58 8.18 -2.15
N PRO A 560 24.33 9.29 -2.34
CA PRO A 560 25.72 9.40 -1.88
C PRO A 560 25.86 9.21 -0.36
N LEU A 561 27.04 8.78 0.10
CA LEU A 561 27.33 8.63 1.53
C LEU A 561 27.31 9.95 2.29
N ALA A 562 27.72 11.04 1.63
CA ALA A 562 27.67 12.39 2.19
C ALA A 562 26.26 13.00 2.20
N GLY A 563 25.24 12.25 1.75
CA GLY A 563 23.90 12.75 1.61
C GLY A 563 23.63 13.45 0.27
N MET A 564 22.43 13.98 0.12
CA MET A 564 21.98 14.69 -1.08
C MET A 564 22.64 16.07 -1.22
N GLN A 565 22.96 16.71 -0.09
CA GLN A 565 23.57 18.05 -0.02
C GLN A 565 22.70 19.12 -0.71
N LEU A 566 21.40 19.10 -0.40
CA LEU A 566 20.44 20.08 -0.90
C LEU A 566 20.80 21.48 -0.38
N PRO A 567 20.76 22.53 -1.24
CA PRO A 567 20.92 23.91 -0.79
C PRO A 567 19.91 24.25 0.31
N SER A 568 20.27 25.14 1.23
CA SER A 568 19.38 25.55 2.33
C SER A 568 18.03 26.10 1.86
N ALA A 569 18.00 26.77 0.70
CA ALA A 569 16.76 27.23 0.08
C ALA A 569 15.86 26.08 -0.38
N ASP A 570 16.43 24.98 -0.90
CA ASP A 570 15.68 23.79 -1.31
C ASP A 570 15.17 23.01 -0.08
N GLN A 571 15.95 22.96 1.01
CA GLN A 571 15.47 22.39 2.28
C GLN A 571 14.30 23.20 2.86
N ALA A 572 14.39 24.53 2.84
CA ALA A 572 13.30 25.41 3.26
C ALA A 572 12.04 25.23 2.39
N ALA A 573 12.22 25.12 1.06
CA ALA A 573 11.14 24.87 0.13
C ALA A 573 10.42 23.53 0.42
N LEU A 574 11.17 22.45 0.68
CA LEU A 574 10.58 21.17 1.10
C LEU A 574 9.73 21.32 2.38
N VAL A 575 10.23 22.04 3.39
CA VAL A 575 9.46 22.30 4.61
C VAL A 575 8.21 23.13 4.32
N ALA A 576 8.32 24.17 3.48
CA ALA A 576 7.18 24.98 3.07
C ALA A 576 6.10 24.11 2.40
N PHE A 577 6.49 23.22 1.48
CA PHE A 577 5.60 22.24 0.87
C PHE A 577 4.93 21.32 1.90
N LEU A 578 5.68 20.72 2.82
CA LEU A 578 5.10 19.84 3.85
C LEU A 578 4.05 20.54 4.71
N ARG A 579 4.21 21.85 4.98
CA ARG A 579 3.21 22.66 5.68
C ARG A 579 1.92 22.84 4.88
N THR A 580 1.99 22.82 3.54
CA THR A 580 0.78 22.89 2.68
C THR A 580 -0.12 21.66 2.79
N LEU A 581 0.39 20.54 3.30
CA LEU A 581 -0.35 19.30 3.54
C LEU A 581 -1.22 19.34 4.80
N THR A 582 -1.29 20.50 5.46
CA THR A 582 -2.06 20.71 6.69
C THR A 582 -3.42 21.35 6.39
N GLU A 583 -4.48 20.76 6.91
CA GLU A 583 -5.81 21.37 6.90
C GLU A 583 -5.89 22.51 7.92
N SER A 584 -6.58 23.59 7.54
CA SER A 584 -6.90 24.65 8.49
C SER A 584 -7.89 24.12 9.53
N ALA A 585 -7.65 24.40 10.82
CA ALA A 585 -8.44 23.90 11.95
C ALA A 585 -9.96 24.21 11.91
N SER A 586 -10.42 25.01 10.94
CA SER A 586 -11.84 25.37 10.75
C SER A 586 -12.73 24.22 10.21
N VAL A 587 -12.17 23.05 9.87
CA VAL A 587 -12.88 21.98 9.14
C VAL A 587 -13.53 20.92 10.04
N GLY A 588 -13.49 21.05 11.37
CA GLY A 588 -14.32 20.22 12.27
C GLY A 588 -15.84 20.35 12.04
N ALA A 589 -16.28 21.39 11.32
CA ALA A 589 -17.67 21.65 10.92
C ALA A 589 -17.89 21.66 9.39
N GLY A 590 -16.88 21.29 8.59
CA GLY A 590 -16.91 21.38 7.13
C GLY A 590 -17.49 20.13 6.44
N GLY A 591 -17.24 18.95 7.01
CA GLY A 591 -17.74 17.67 6.49
C GLY A 591 -19.28 17.58 6.47
N GLU A 592 -19.94 18.18 7.46
CA GLU A 592 -21.41 18.25 7.52
C GLU A 592 -22.02 19.22 6.48
N ARG A 593 -21.29 20.29 6.13
CA ARG A 593 -21.73 21.27 5.13
C ARG A 593 -21.60 20.76 3.70
N ARG A 594 -20.50 20.08 3.36
CA ARG A 594 -20.33 19.51 2.00
C ARG A 594 -21.24 18.31 1.76
N ALA A 595 -21.50 17.47 2.76
CA ALA A 595 -22.49 16.38 2.64
C ALA A 595 -23.93 16.90 2.39
N ARG A 596 -24.29 18.07 2.92
CA ARG A 596 -25.57 18.73 2.63
C ARG A 596 -25.63 19.38 1.24
N ALA A 597 -24.49 19.79 0.69
CA ALA A 597 -24.42 20.39 -0.65
C ALA A 597 -24.47 19.33 -1.76
N ALA A 598 -23.94 18.14 -1.52
CA ALA A 598 -24.01 17.01 -2.46
C ALA A 598 -25.34 16.23 -2.41
N ALA A 599 -26.18 16.48 -1.39
CA ALA A 599 -27.51 15.88 -1.22
C ALA A 599 -28.67 16.81 -1.62
N ARG A 600 -28.34 17.95 -2.25
CA ARG A 600 -29.27 18.87 -2.93
C ARG A 600 -28.97 18.83 -4.41
#